data_AF-A0A915Z6M0-F1
#
_entry.id   AF-A0A915Z6M0-F1
#
_cell.length_a   1.000
_cell.length_b   1.000
_cell.length_c   1.000
_cell.angle_alpha   90.00
_cell.angle_beta   90.00
_cell.angle_gamma   90.00
#
_symmetry.space_group_name_H-M   'P 1'
#
loop_
_entity.id
_entity.type
_entity.pdbx_description
1 polymer ?
#
loop_
_entity_poly.entity_id
_entity_poly.type
_entity_poly.pdbx_seq_one_letter_code
_entity_poly.pdbx_strand_id
1 'polypeptide(L)'
;MKVGQFKYIDSMQFMASSLANLAKNLGTDKPLTKRHFKNFSSEHIDLITRKGVYPYEYIDSHDRFKETELPSIHDFYSTLGGEITQDNYKHAQKVWKEFAARTWTAMHHYGLDPSHYVSAPALSWDGSSR
;
A
#
# COMPACT_ATOMS: atom_id res chain seq x y z
N MET A 1 17.00 18.05 6.77
CA MET A 1 17.70 18.99 5.86
C MET A 1 16.81 20.21 5.61
N LYS A 2 17.34 21.44 5.56
CA LYS A 2 16.55 22.64 5.20
C LYS A 2 17.03 23.17 3.85
N VAL A 3 16.10 23.37 2.92
CA VAL A 3 16.37 24.03 1.63
C VAL A 3 15.41 25.20 1.53
N GLY A 4 15.93 26.43 1.68
CA GLY A 4 15.11 27.62 1.82
C GLY A 4 14.17 27.54 3.04
N GLN A 5 12.89 27.79 2.80
CA GLN A 5 11.82 27.72 3.82
C GLN A 5 11.25 26.30 4.04
N PHE A 6 11.69 25.32 3.26
CA PHE A 6 11.23 23.94 3.40
C PHE A 6 12.13 23.13 4.33
N LYS A 7 11.50 22.44 5.29
CA LYS A 7 12.16 21.51 6.20
C LYS A 7 11.85 20.08 5.74
N TYR A 8 12.85 19.41 5.18
CA TYR A 8 12.80 17.99 4.89
C TYR A 8 13.09 17.22 6.17
N ILE A 9 12.07 16.52 6.64
CA ILE A 9 12.14 15.57 7.75
C ILE A 9 12.34 14.20 7.12
N ASP A 10 13.46 13.58 7.43
CA ASP A 10 13.73 12.20 7.06
C ASP A 10 13.09 11.28 8.10
N SER A 11 12.09 10.49 7.70
CA SER A 11 11.42 9.54 8.57
C SER A 11 12.36 8.45 9.10
N MET A 12 13.43 8.11 8.37
CA MET A 12 14.41 7.10 8.81
C MET A 12 15.22 7.55 10.04
N GLN A 13 15.37 8.86 10.26
CA GLN A 13 16.04 9.39 11.46
C GLN A 13 15.21 9.22 12.75
N PHE A 14 13.90 9.00 12.63
CA PHE A 14 12.98 8.89 13.77
C PHE A 14 12.34 7.50 13.90
N MET A 15 12.25 6.74 12.81
CA MET A 15 11.63 5.41 12.75
C MET A 15 12.53 4.46 11.95
N ALA A 16 13.65 4.06 12.54
CA ALA A 16 14.59 3.10 11.97
C ALA A 16 14.05 1.66 12.04
N SER A 17 12.90 1.40 11.44
CA SER A 17 12.27 0.08 11.37
C SER A 17 11.49 -0.06 10.08
N SER A 18 11.45 -1.27 9.53
CA SER A 18 10.71 -1.53 8.30
C SER A 18 9.23 -1.17 8.47
N LEU A 19 8.62 -0.71 7.39
CA LEU A 19 7.20 -0.38 7.35
C LEU A 19 6.30 -1.53 7.81
N ALA A 20 6.72 -2.78 7.59
CA ALA A 20 6.01 -3.97 8.05
C ALA A 20 5.94 -4.02 9.59
N ASN A 21 7.04 -3.66 10.26
CA ASN A 21 7.09 -3.61 11.72
C ASN A 21 6.31 -2.41 12.26
N LEU A 22 6.37 -1.27 11.58
CA LEU A 22 5.59 -0.08 11.96
C LEU A 22 4.08 -0.35 11.81
N ALA A 23 3.65 -0.97 10.71
CA ALA A 23 2.26 -1.37 10.48
C ALA A 23 1.75 -2.35 11.55
N LYS A 24 2.58 -3.31 11.96
CA LYS A 24 2.25 -4.24 13.06
C LYS A 24 2.12 -3.54 14.42
N ASN A 25 2.82 -2.43 14.62
CA ASN A 25 2.74 -1.63 15.84
C ASN A 25 1.49 -0.73 15.88
N LEU A 26 0.76 -0.56 14.77
CA LEU A 26 -0.60 -0.02 14.85
C LEU A 26 -1.45 -1.04 15.60
N GLY A 27 -1.78 -0.74 16.85
CA GLY A 27 -2.65 -1.56 17.68
C GLY A 27 -3.99 -1.89 17.00
N THR A 28 -4.78 -2.73 17.65
CA THR A 28 -6.08 -3.15 17.13
C THR A 28 -7.07 -2.00 17.02
N ASP A 29 -6.94 -0.97 17.87
CA ASP A 29 -7.77 0.22 17.76
C ASP A 29 -7.19 1.24 16.78
N LYS A 30 -7.86 1.35 15.62
CA LYS A 30 -7.50 2.23 14.50
C LYS A 30 -8.59 3.29 14.27
N PRO A 31 -8.81 4.22 15.21
CA PRO A 31 -9.96 5.13 15.20
C PRO A 31 -9.96 6.08 13.99
N LEU A 32 -8.78 6.53 13.56
CA LEU A 32 -8.64 7.38 12.38
C LEU A 32 -9.01 6.64 11.09
N THR A 33 -8.52 5.40 10.93
CA THR A 33 -8.83 4.55 9.77
C THR A 33 -10.31 4.19 9.73
N LYS A 34 -10.91 3.81 10.86
CA LYS A 34 -12.36 3.55 10.98
C LYS A 34 -13.19 4.79 10.64
N ARG A 35 -12.74 5.99 11.03
CA ARG A 35 -13.42 7.26 10.73
C ARG A 35 -13.32 7.62 9.24
N HIS A 36 -12.22 7.28 8.58
CA HIS A 36 -12.04 7.51 7.15
C HIS A 36 -12.86 6.53 6.31
N PHE A 37 -12.81 5.25 6.66
CA PHE A 37 -13.52 4.16 5.99
C PHE A 37 -14.75 3.70 6.78
N LYS A 38 -15.70 4.62 7.01
CA LYS A 38 -16.90 4.35 7.84
C LYS A 38 -17.77 3.19 7.32
N ASN A 39 -17.67 2.91 6.03
CA ASN A 39 -18.45 1.88 5.35
C ASN A 39 -17.73 0.52 5.29
N PHE A 40 -16.53 0.41 5.86
CA PHE A 40 -15.71 -0.80 5.80
C PHE A 40 -15.91 -1.61 7.08
N SER A 41 -15.99 -2.95 6.94
CA SER A 41 -16.00 -3.87 8.08
C SER A 41 -14.64 -3.86 8.78
N SER A 42 -14.57 -4.36 10.02
CA SER A 42 -13.30 -4.53 10.73
C SER A 42 -12.30 -5.38 9.94
N GLU A 43 -12.78 -6.41 9.22
CA GLU A 43 -11.94 -7.25 8.38
C GLU A 43 -11.35 -6.49 7.19
N HIS A 44 -12.15 -5.61 6.56
CA HIS A 44 -11.66 -4.73 5.50
C HIS A 44 -10.61 -3.76 6.03
N ILE A 45 -10.79 -3.21 7.24
CA ILE A 45 -9.81 -2.33 7.88
C ILE A 45 -8.50 -3.08 8.16
N ASP A 46 -8.56 -4.32 8.63
CA ASP A 46 -7.36 -5.12 8.88
C ASP A 46 -6.64 -5.52 7.59
N LEU A 47 -7.38 -5.76 6.50
CA LEU A 47 -6.80 -5.99 5.18
C LEU A 47 -6.01 -4.78 4.67
N ILE A 48 -6.54 -3.57 4.80
CA ILE A 48 -5.90 -2.35 4.26
C ILE A 48 -4.82 -1.77 5.17
N THR A 49 -4.79 -2.14 6.45
CA THR A 49 -3.80 -1.63 7.43
C THR A 49 -2.55 -2.50 7.55
N ARG A 50 -2.57 -3.69 6.95
CA ARG A 50 -1.38 -4.51 6.79
C ARG A 50 -0.50 -3.92 5.67
N LYS A 51 0.83 -4.00 5.84
CA LYS A 51 1.77 -3.69 4.75
C LYS A 51 1.42 -4.52 3.52
N GLY A 52 1.29 -3.83 2.41
CA GLY A 52 1.01 -4.47 1.16
C GLY A 52 2.18 -4.49 0.16
N VAL A 53 2.02 -5.26 -0.93
CA VAL A 53 2.89 -5.34 -2.11
C VAL A 53 2.23 -4.79 -3.40
N TYR A 54 2.92 -3.91 -4.12
CA TYR A 54 2.40 -3.28 -5.33
C TYR A 54 3.35 -3.50 -6.51
N PRO A 55 2.84 -3.82 -7.72
CA PRO A 55 3.68 -4.14 -8.87
C PRO A 55 4.11 -2.86 -9.59
N TYR A 56 5.09 -2.15 -9.02
CA TYR A 56 5.51 -0.82 -9.51
C TYR A 56 6.02 -0.84 -10.96
N GLU A 57 6.77 -1.87 -11.34
CA GLU A 57 7.34 -1.97 -12.69
C GLU A 57 6.30 -2.37 -13.74
N TYR A 58 5.26 -3.10 -13.32
CA TYR A 58 4.18 -3.53 -14.20
C TYR A 58 3.22 -2.40 -14.56
N ILE A 59 2.95 -1.49 -13.62
CA ILE A 59 2.05 -0.35 -13.83
C ILE A 59 2.80 0.80 -14.52
N ASP A 60 3.21 0.55 -15.76
CA ASP A 60 4.04 1.43 -16.58
C ASP A 60 3.24 2.45 -17.40
N SER A 61 1.93 2.27 -17.49
CA SER A 61 1.06 3.02 -18.40
C SER A 61 -0.36 3.15 -17.84
N HIS A 62 -1.10 4.14 -18.33
CA HIS A 62 -2.48 4.35 -17.91
C HIS A 62 -3.40 3.18 -18.30
N ASP A 63 -3.08 2.46 -19.37
CA ASP A 63 -3.88 1.32 -19.82
C ASP A 63 -3.81 0.12 -18.87
N ARG A 64 -2.68 -0.07 -18.18
CA ARG A 64 -2.54 -1.07 -17.11
C ARG A 64 -3.54 -0.86 -15.97
N PHE A 65 -3.96 0.37 -15.71
CA PHE A 65 -4.98 0.65 -14.69
C PHE A 65 -6.40 0.21 -15.09
N LYS A 66 -6.63 -0.01 -16.38
CA LYS A 66 -7.92 -0.49 -16.92
C LYS A 66 -8.00 -2.01 -16.97
N GLU A 67 -6.89 -2.69 -16.70
CA GLU A 67 -6.85 -4.15 -16.68
C GLU A 67 -7.68 -4.70 -15.53
N THR A 68 -8.30 -5.85 -15.80
CA THR A 68 -9.27 -6.48 -14.90
C THR A 68 -8.71 -7.64 -14.11
N GLU A 69 -7.45 -7.96 -14.33
CA GLU A 69 -6.77 -9.09 -13.74
C GLU A 69 -5.60 -8.63 -12.87
N LEU A 70 -5.34 -9.39 -11.82
CA LEU A 70 -4.15 -9.20 -11.02
C LEU A 70 -2.96 -9.79 -11.82
N PRO A 71 -1.85 -9.05 -11.97
CA PRO A 71 -0.62 -9.52 -12.60
C PRO A 71 -0.07 -10.75 -11.89
N SER A 72 0.78 -11.50 -12.59
CA SER A 72 1.41 -12.68 -12.00
C SER A 72 2.35 -12.29 -10.86
N ILE A 73 2.70 -13.23 -9.97
CA ILE A 73 3.65 -12.96 -8.88
C ILE A 73 5.00 -12.43 -9.37
N HIS A 74 5.41 -12.81 -10.58
CA HIS A 74 6.67 -12.37 -11.18
C HIS A 74 6.63 -10.88 -11.57
N ASP A 75 5.45 -10.36 -11.90
CA ASP A 75 5.23 -8.95 -12.25
C ASP A 75 5.22 -8.02 -11.03
N PHE A 76 5.24 -8.59 -9.82
CA PHE A 76 5.40 -7.85 -8.56
C PHE A 76 6.86 -7.61 -8.19
N TYR A 77 7.80 -8.02 -9.05
CA TYR A 77 9.20 -7.68 -8.88
C TYR A 77 9.39 -6.16 -8.79
N SER A 78 10.27 -5.75 -7.88
CA SER A 78 10.72 -4.36 -7.81
C SER A 78 12.24 -4.32 -7.73
N THR A 79 12.86 -3.48 -8.54
CA THR A 79 14.30 -3.19 -8.50
C THR A 79 14.76 -2.76 -7.09
N LEU A 80 13.88 -2.16 -6.29
CA LEU A 80 14.18 -1.72 -4.92
C LEU A 80 13.96 -2.81 -3.86
N GLY A 81 13.07 -3.78 -4.10
CA GLY A 81 12.59 -4.74 -3.09
C GLY A 81 12.79 -6.22 -3.44
N GLY A 82 13.22 -6.52 -4.68
CA GLY A 82 13.34 -7.86 -5.22
C GLY A 82 12.00 -8.54 -5.49
N GLU A 83 12.02 -9.87 -5.47
CA GLU A 83 10.83 -10.70 -5.60
C GLU A 83 9.99 -10.69 -4.31
N ILE A 84 8.68 -10.77 -4.45
CA ILE A 84 7.77 -10.87 -3.31
C ILE A 84 7.59 -12.31 -2.85
N THR A 85 7.26 -12.49 -1.57
CA THR A 85 6.93 -13.82 -1.04
C THR A 85 5.51 -14.25 -1.46
N GLN A 86 5.29 -15.56 -1.54
CA GLN A 86 3.98 -16.12 -1.85
C GLN A 86 2.88 -15.65 -0.88
N ASP A 87 3.21 -15.45 0.40
CA ASP A 87 2.25 -14.97 1.39
C ASP A 87 1.84 -13.51 1.17
N ASN A 88 2.76 -12.68 0.69
CA ASN A 88 2.44 -11.32 0.29
C ASN A 88 1.59 -11.30 -0.98
N TYR A 89 1.87 -12.17 -1.95
CA TYR A 89 1.05 -12.31 -3.15
C TYR A 89 -0.37 -12.80 -2.82
N LYS A 90 -0.53 -13.81 -1.94
CA LYS A 90 -1.84 -14.24 -1.44
C LYS A 90 -2.60 -13.10 -0.76
N HIS A 91 -1.90 -12.23 -0.02
CA HIS A 91 -2.52 -11.06 0.57
C HIS A 91 -2.99 -10.07 -0.49
N ALA A 92 -2.17 -9.77 -1.50
CA ALA A 92 -2.56 -8.93 -2.64
C ALA A 92 -3.77 -9.51 -3.39
N GLN A 93 -3.84 -10.83 -3.59
CA GLN A 93 -5.01 -11.51 -4.18
C GLN A 93 -6.28 -11.31 -3.35
N LYS A 94 -6.19 -11.37 -2.02
CA LYS A 94 -7.33 -11.08 -1.13
C LYS A 94 -7.78 -9.63 -1.26
N VAL A 95 -6.85 -8.68 -1.20
CA VAL A 95 -7.15 -7.24 -1.36
C VAL A 95 -7.77 -6.98 -2.73
N TRP A 96 -7.22 -7.56 -3.80
CA TRP A 96 -7.78 -7.47 -5.15
C TRP A 96 -9.22 -8.00 -5.20
N LYS A 97 -9.47 -9.17 -4.64
CA LYS A 97 -10.81 -9.78 -4.64
C LYS A 97 -11.85 -8.93 -3.91
N GLU A 98 -11.47 -8.33 -2.77
CA GLU A 98 -12.41 -7.55 -1.95
C GLU A 98 -12.62 -6.12 -2.47
N PHE A 99 -11.59 -5.48 -3.04
CA PHE A 99 -11.63 -4.04 -3.37
C PHE A 99 -11.52 -3.72 -4.86
N ALA A 100 -10.91 -4.59 -5.67
CA ALA A 100 -10.81 -4.39 -7.11
C ALA A 100 -12.01 -5.05 -7.79
N ALA A 101 -13.13 -4.31 -7.81
CA ALA A 101 -14.35 -4.69 -8.52
C ALA A 101 -14.17 -4.56 -10.05
N ARG A 102 -13.20 -5.30 -10.60
CA ARG A 102 -12.85 -5.45 -12.03
C ARG A 102 -11.78 -4.53 -12.60
N THR A 103 -11.20 -3.56 -11.89
CA THR A 103 -10.03 -2.81 -12.41
C THR A 103 -9.15 -2.26 -11.31
N TRP A 104 -7.88 -1.98 -11.63
CA TRP A 104 -6.96 -1.24 -10.74
C TRP A 104 -7.45 0.18 -10.42
N THR A 105 -8.19 0.78 -11.35
CA THR A 105 -8.82 2.09 -11.14
C THR A 105 -9.82 2.06 -9.98
N ALA A 106 -10.47 0.92 -9.72
CA ALA A 106 -11.34 0.78 -8.55
C ALA A 106 -10.55 0.91 -7.25
N MET A 107 -9.35 0.31 -7.14
CA MET A 107 -8.47 0.51 -5.98
C MET A 107 -8.09 1.97 -5.80
N HIS A 108 -7.84 2.68 -6.90
CA HIS A 108 -7.57 4.13 -6.87
C HIS A 108 -8.77 4.92 -6.36
N HIS A 109 -9.99 4.60 -6.80
CA HIS A 109 -11.21 5.22 -6.31
C HIS A 109 -11.41 5.00 -4.80
N TYR A 110 -10.99 3.85 -4.26
CA TYR A 110 -11.02 3.57 -2.83
C TYR A 110 -9.83 4.17 -2.06
N GLY A 111 -8.90 4.85 -2.72
CA GLY A 111 -7.68 5.40 -2.11
C GLY A 111 -6.75 4.32 -1.57
N LEU A 112 -6.76 3.13 -2.19
CA LEU A 112 -5.94 1.97 -1.84
C LEU A 112 -4.74 1.81 -2.79
N ASP A 113 -4.61 2.68 -3.79
CA ASP A 113 -3.46 2.71 -4.67
C ASP A 113 -2.28 3.44 -4.00
N PRO A 114 -1.03 3.06 -4.30
CA PRO A 114 0.13 3.71 -3.69
C PRO A 114 0.28 5.18 -4.05
N SER A 115 -0.33 5.69 -5.13
CA SER A 115 -0.20 7.10 -5.50
C SER A 115 -1.04 8.03 -4.62
N HIS A 116 -1.98 7.51 -3.83
CA HIS A 116 -2.74 8.23 -2.80
C HIS A 116 -1.98 8.43 -1.47
N TYR A 117 -0.69 8.78 -1.53
CA TYR A 117 0.22 8.97 -0.38
C TYR A 117 -0.23 10.02 0.66
N VAL A 118 -1.22 10.87 0.36
CA VAL A 118 -1.43 12.15 1.05
C VAL A 118 -2.48 12.10 2.17
N SER A 119 -3.32 11.06 2.27
CA SER A 119 -4.45 11.07 3.24
C SER A 119 -4.42 10.01 4.35
N ALA A 120 -3.58 8.96 4.28
CA ALA A 120 -3.55 7.94 5.33
C ALA A 120 -2.18 7.22 5.46
N PRO A 121 -1.30 7.67 6.39
CA PRO A 121 -0.01 7.02 6.66
C PRO A 121 -0.10 5.55 7.09
N ALA A 122 -1.29 5.06 7.47
CA ALA A 122 -1.55 3.69 7.88
C ALA A 122 -1.83 2.71 6.72
N LEU A 123 -1.93 3.20 5.47
CA LEU A 123 -2.19 2.39 4.27
C LEU A 123 -0.94 2.17 3.42
N SER A 124 0.24 2.37 4.02
CA SER A 124 1.51 2.48 3.31
C SER A 124 1.93 1.15 2.65
N TRP A 125 2.04 1.15 1.33
CA TRP A 125 2.75 0.16 0.52
C TRP A 125 4.18 0.67 0.34
N ASP A 126 5.18 -0.21 0.46
CA ASP A 126 6.58 0.21 0.46
C ASP A 126 7.10 0.33 -0.97
N GLY A 127 7.60 1.52 -1.31
CA GLY A 127 8.74 1.67 -2.20
C GLY A 127 9.93 2.05 -1.35
N SER A 128 10.90 1.14 -1.24
CA SER A 128 12.21 1.28 -0.58
C SER A 128 12.30 0.91 0.91
N SER A 129 12.72 -0.34 1.17
CA SER A 129 13.49 -0.69 2.37
C SER A 129 14.95 -0.93 1.96
N ARG A 130 15.83 0.04 2.24
CA ARG A 130 17.18 -0.27 2.71
C ARG A 130 17.20 -0.14 4.23
#